data_AF-A0A958U969-F1
#
_entry.id   AF-A0A958U969-F1
#
_cell.length_a   1.000
_cell.length_b   1.000
_cell.length_c   1.000
_cell.angle_alpha   90.00
_cell.angle_beta   90.00
_cell.angle_gamma   90.00
#
_symmetry.space_group_name_H-M   'P 1'
#
loop_
_entity.id
_entity.type
_entity.pdbx_description
1 polymer ?
#
loop_
_entity_poly.entity_id
_entity_poly.type
_entity_poly.pdbx_seq_one_letter_code
_entity_poly.pdbx_strand_id
1 'polypeptide(L)'
;MIYKIRLTLDVEEDVVRDIAIAGNATLEDLHNVITNAFGFSGTEMASFYLTNEDWEQGEEIPLFDMSDVGDATSMEKFLLDDVFGEDNDKLLYVYDFFSMWAFSVEVTDLIEDNDLIELPSLLFSTGIVPDKAPDKEFIAEDIDDEIEDYDNLENFDDFDFDNFDDVMN
;
A
#
# COMPACT_ATOMS: atom_id res chain seq x y z
N MET A 1 19.68 -10.94 -7.16
CA MET A 1 19.20 -11.78 -6.06
C MET A 1 17.71 -12.02 -6.23
N ILE A 2 17.16 -13.05 -5.60
CA ILE A 2 15.73 -13.36 -5.67
C ILE A 2 15.15 -13.17 -4.27
N TYR A 3 14.15 -12.31 -4.13
CA TYR A 3 13.45 -12.12 -2.88
C TYR A 3 12.33 -13.15 -2.74
N LYS A 4 12.28 -13.82 -1.60
CA LYS A 4 11.11 -14.57 -1.17
C LYS A 4 10.28 -13.69 -0.24
N ILE A 5 9.15 -13.24 -0.74
CA ILE A 5 8.27 -12.29 -0.04
C ILE A 5 7.03 -13.02 0.44
N ARG A 6 6.69 -12.84 1.71
CA ARG A 6 5.40 -13.23 2.28
C ARG A 6 4.44 -12.05 2.23
N LEU A 7 3.24 -12.34 1.73
CA LEU A 7 2.12 -11.43 1.62
C LEU A 7 1.00 -11.96 2.50
N THR A 8 0.63 -11.20 3.53
CA THR A 8 -0.51 -11.51 4.39
C THR A 8 -1.57 -10.44 4.17
N LEU A 9 -2.78 -10.85 3.81
CA LEU A 9 -3.92 -9.95 3.70
C LEU A 9 -4.49 -9.70 5.10
N ASP A 10 -4.73 -8.42 5.43
CA ASP A 10 -5.30 -7.98 6.69
C ASP A 10 -6.82 -8.19 6.70
N VAL A 11 -7.24 -9.43 6.96
CA VAL A 11 -8.63 -9.88 7.09
C VAL A 11 -8.75 -10.85 8.27
N GLU A 12 -9.98 -11.16 8.70
CA GLU A 12 -10.21 -12.10 9.81
C GLU A 12 -9.70 -13.52 9.51
N GLU A 13 -9.70 -13.92 8.24
CA GLU A 13 -9.19 -15.20 7.78
C GLU A 13 -7.66 -15.20 7.51
N ASP A 14 -7.02 -16.35 7.72
CA ASP A 14 -5.60 -16.52 7.38
C ASP A 14 -5.38 -16.63 5.86
N VAL A 15 -5.27 -15.50 5.16
CA VAL A 15 -4.99 -15.44 3.71
C VAL A 15 -3.55 -15.00 3.46
N VAL A 16 -2.70 -15.96 3.08
CA VAL A 16 -1.25 -15.75 2.92
C VAL A 16 -0.76 -16.30 1.58
N ARG A 17 0.17 -15.59 0.94
CA ARG A 17 0.90 -16.01 -0.26
C ARG A 17 2.40 -15.85 -0.02
N ASP A 18 3.21 -16.82 -0.42
CA ASP A 18 4.66 -16.60 -0.55
C ASP A 18 5.00 -16.55 -2.04
N ILE A 19 5.68 -15.49 -2.46
CA ILE A 19 6.11 -15.28 -3.85
C ILE A 19 7.63 -15.20 -3.94
N ALA A 20 8.17 -15.53 -5.11
CA ALA A 20 9.55 -15.27 -5.50
C ALA A 20 9.57 -14.22 -6.61
N ILE A 21 10.39 -13.19 -6.46
CA ILE A 21 10.55 -12.11 -7.44
C ILE A 21 12.02 -11.68 -7.52
N ALA A 22 12.45 -11.26 -8.70
CA ALA A 22 13.81 -10.78 -8.91
C ALA A 22 14.03 -9.43 -8.20
N GLY A 23 15.20 -9.23 -7.58
CA GLY A 23 15.52 -7.98 -6.90
C GLY A 23 15.64 -6.75 -7.79
N ASN A 24 15.93 -6.97 -9.08
CA ASN A 24 15.90 -5.91 -10.09
C ASN A 24 14.50 -5.67 -10.69
N ALA A 25 13.45 -6.31 -10.15
CA ALA A 25 12.07 -5.95 -10.47
C ALA A 25 11.69 -4.65 -9.79
N THR A 26 10.66 -3.98 -10.29
CA THR A 26 10.13 -2.74 -9.71
C THR A 26 9.07 -3.03 -8.64
N LEU A 27 8.70 -2.01 -7.85
CA LEU A 27 7.49 -2.09 -7.00
C LEU A 27 6.22 -2.26 -7.84
N GLU A 28 6.20 -1.77 -9.09
CA GLU A 28 5.06 -1.98 -10.01
C GLU A 28 4.97 -3.46 -10.43
N ASP A 29 6.10 -4.11 -10.70
CA ASP A 29 6.14 -5.56 -10.94
C ASP A 29 5.62 -6.32 -9.71
N LEU A 30 6.01 -5.92 -8.50
CA LEU A 30 5.51 -6.50 -7.26
C LEU A 30 3.99 -6.30 -7.11
N HIS A 31 3.47 -5.10 -7.39
CA HIS A 31 2.02 -4.83 -7.44
C HIS A 31 1.30 -5.79 -8.39
N ASN A 32 1.81 -5.97 -9.59
CA ASN A 32 1.25 -6.90 -10.58
C ASN A 32 1.28 -8.35 -10.09
N VAL A 33 2.35 -8.77 -9.40
CA VAL A 33 2.43 -10.12 -8.82
C VAL A 33 1.41 -10.31 -7.69
N ILE A 34 1.25 -9.32 -6.80
CA ILE A 34 0.28 -9.37 -5.70
C ILE A 34 -1.15 -9.48 -6.26
N THR A 35 -1.54 -8.59 -7.16
CA THR A 35 -2.90 -8.59 -7.73
C THR A 35 -3.23 -9.92 -8.41
N ASN A 36 -2.28 -10.47 -9.18
CA ASN A 36 -2.44 -11.79 -9.79
C ASN A 36 -2.52 -12.94 -8.75
N ALA A 37 -1.70 -12.91 -7.70
CA ALA A 37 -1.65 -13.97 -6.67
C ALA A 37 -2.92 -14.02 -5.79
N PHE A 38 -3.60 -12.89 -5.63
CA PHE A 38 -4.84 -12.76 -4.87
C PHE A 38 -6.11 -12.73 -5.76
N GLY A 39 -5.95 -12.70 -7.08
CA GLY A 39 -7.06 -12.79 -8.04
C GLY A 39 -7.81 -11.46 -8.26
N PHE A 40 -7.17 -10.33 -7.98
CA PHE A 40 -7.72 -9.01 -8.28
C PHE A 40 -7.58 -8.66 -9.76
N SER A 41 -8.36 -7.68 -10.23
CA SER A 41 -8.34 -7.22 -11.62
C SER A 41 -7.05 -6.47 -11.99
N GLY A 42 -6.37 -5.88 -10.99
CA GLY A 42 -5.21 -5.00 -11.21
C GLY A 42 -5.56 -3.63 -11.78
N THR A 43 -6.85 -3.24 -11.77
CA THR A 43 -7.32 -1.95 -12.35
C THR A 43 -7.39 -0.82 -11.34
N GLU A 44 -7.47 -1.15 -10.05
CA GLU A 44 -7.62 -0.17 -8.99
C GLU A 44 -6.31 0.48 -8.58
N MET A 45 -6.40 1.67 -7.98
CA MET A 45 -5.26 2.39 -7.42
C MET A 45 -4.65 1.63 -6.24
N ALA A 46 -3.35 1.83 -6.04
CA ALA A 46 -2.61 1.20 -4.96
C ALA A 46 -1.41 2.04 -4.54
N SER A 47 -0.94 1.81 -3.31
CA SER A 47 0.29 2.40 -2.77
C SER A 47 1.03 1.40 -1.89
N PHE A 48 2.36 1.45 -1.93
CA PHE A 48 3.21 0.87 -0.90
C PHE A 48 3.54 1.94 0.13
N TYR A 49 3.77 1.53 1.37
CA TYR A 49 4.30 2.39 2.43
C TYR A 49 5.53 1.73 3.02
N LEU A 50 6.61 2.50 3.15
CA LEU A 50 7.78 2.08 3.92
C LEU A 50 7.37 1.87 5.37
N THR A 51 8.01 0.95 6.08
CA THR A 51 7.76 0.74 7.51
C THR A 51 9.05 0.65 8.29
N ASN A 52 8.95 0.83 9.61
CA ASN A 52 10.02 0.50 10.53
C ASN A 52 9.84 -0.91 11.13
N GLU A 53 10.71 -1.30 12.06
CA GLU A 53 10.66 -2.62 12.70
C GLU A 53 9.32 -2.92 13.41
N ASP A 54 8.64 -1.86 13.88
CA ASP A 54 7.38 -1.89 14.61
C ASP A 54 6.13 -1.79 13.70
N TRP A 55 6.30 -1.90 12.37
CA TRP A 55 5.22 -1.77 11.36
C TRP A 55 4.55 -0.39 11.32
N GLU A 56 5.21 0.65 11.85
CA GLU A 56 4.68 2.00 11.74
C GLU A 56 4.75 2.49 10.29
N GLN A 57 3.64 3.06 9.82
CA GLN A 57 3.51 3.55 8.44
C GLN A 57 4.42 4.77 8.23
N GLY A 58 5.28 4.68 7.21
CA GLY A 58 6.20 5.73 6.78
C GLY A 58 5.82 6.35 5.44
N GLU A 59 6.84 6.62 4.62
CA GLU A 59 6.69 7.27 3.31
C GLU A 59 5.84 6.44 2.35
N GLU A 60 4.96 7.12 1.60
CA GLU A 60 4.10 6.53 0.58
C GLU A 60 4.80 6.48 -0.79
N ILE A 61 4.65 5.34 -1.48
CA ILE A 61 5.06 5.14 -2.86
C ILE A 61 3.83 4.71 -3.69
N PRO A 62 3.15 5.66 -4.36
CA PRO A 62 1.93 5.39 -5.11
C PRO A 62 2.20 4.70 -6.45
N LEU A 63 1.19 3.97 -6.95
CA LEU A 63 1.24 3.30 -8.26
C LEU A 63 1.48 4.29 -9.39
N PHE A 64 0.77 5.42 -9.35
CA PHE A 64 0.92 6.51 -10.30
C PHE A 64 1.34 7.77 -9.55
N ASP A 65 2.21 8.54 -10.20
CA ASP A 65 2.56 9.87 -9.72
C ASP A 65 1.34 10.78 -9.77
N MET A 66 0.98 11.36 -8.62
CA MET A 66 -0.09 12.35 -8.49
C MET A 66 0.46 13.78 -8.32
N SER A 67 1.78 13.98 -8.42
CA SER A 67 2.40 15.29 -8.27
C SER A 67 2.29 16.12 -9.55
N ASP A 68 1.86 17.37 -9.42
CA ASP A 68 1.83 18.33 -10.54
C ASP A 68 3.24 18.92 -10.84
N VAL A 69 4.23 18.68 -9.97
CA VAL A 69 5.51 19.39 -9.95
C VAL A 69 6.70 18.44 -9.82
N GLY A 70 6.93 17.62 -10.85
CA GLY A 70 8.27 17.15 -11.28
C GLY A 70 9.05 16.16 -10.41
N ASP A 71 8.82 16.08 -9.10
CA ASP A 71 9.41 15.08 -8.20
C ASP A 71 8.44 13.91 -7.98
N ALA A 72 8.17 13.27 -9.10
CA ALA A 72 7.27 12.14 -9.26
C ALA A 72 7.83 10.86 -8.62
N THR A 73 7.30 10.46 -7.47
CA THR A 73 7.66 9.20 -6.78
C THR A 73 6.60 8.15 -7.12
N SER A 74 6.86 7.28 -8.10
CA SER A 74 5.93 6.22 -8.55
C SER A 74 6.59 4.85 -8.44
N MET A 75 5.79 3.80 -8.24
CA MET A 75 6.27 2.41 -8.10
C MET A 75 7.20 1.95 -9.24
N GLU A 76 7.01 2.44 -10.47
CA GLU A 76 7.84 2.11 -11.64
C GLU A 76 9.32 2.47 -11.48
N LYS A 77 9.65 3.42 -10.59
CA LYS A 77 11.01 3.98 -10.43
C LYS A 77 11.82 3.29 -9.34
N PHE A 78 11.17 2.49 -8.50
CA PHE A 78 11.79 1.87 -7.33
C PHE A 78 12.04 0.39 -7.62
N LEU A 79 13.31 0.01 -7.64
CA LEU A 79 13.68 -1.41 -7.69
C LEU A 79 13.54 -2.02 -6.30
N LEU A 80 13.22 -3.32 -6.25
CA LEU A 80 13.15 -4.04 -4.98
C LEU A 80 14.48 -4.04 -4.24
N ASP A 81 15.61 -4.16 -4.95
CA ASP A 81 16.97 -4.05 -4.38
C ASP A 81 17.22 -2.68 -3.71
N ASP A 82 16.57 -1.61 -4.18
CA ASP A 82 16.72 -0.25 -3.62
C ASP A 82 15.82 -0.03 -2.40
N VAL A 83 14.67 -0.72 -2.36
CA VAL A 83 13.65 -0.60 -1.29
C VAL A 83 13.95 -1.57 -0.14
N PHE A 84 14.29 -2.81 -0.47
CA PHE A 84 14.60 -3.89 0.48
C PHE A 84 16.12 -3.98 0.65
N GLY A 85 16.68 -3.07 1.44
CA GLY A 85 18.11 -3.01 1.79
C GLY A 85 18.43 -3.74 3.11
N GLU A 86 19.63 -3.50 3.68
CA GLU A 86 20.05 -4.12 4.95
C GLU A 86 19.15 -3.73 6.14
N ASP A 87 18.54 -2.55 6.09
CA ASP A 87 17.78 -1.96 7.20
C ASP A 87 16.26 -2.00 7.01
N ASN A 88 15.76 -2.56 5.91
CA ASN A 88 14.32 -2.58 5.62
C ASN A 88 13.89 -3.86 4.90
N ASP A 89 13.04 -4.66 5.55
CA ASP A 89 12.52 -5.93 5.06
C ASP A 89 10.97 -5.97 5.04
N LYS A 90 10.31 -4.86 5.40
CA LYS A 90 8.87 -4.77 5.60
C LYS A 90 8.25 -3.57 4.90
N LEU A 91 7.10 -3.80 4.26
CA LEU A 91 6.26 -2.74 3.69
C LEU A 91 4.80 -3.00 4.03
N LEU A 92 4.00 -1.94 4.06
CA LEU A 92 2.54 -2.06 3.94
C LEU A 92 2.16 -1.84 2.48
N TYR A 93 1.16 -2.58 2.02
CA TYR A 93 0.62 -2.42 0.68
C TYR A 93 -0.90 -2.26 0.77
N VAL A 94 -1.42 -1.20 0.17
CA VAL A 94 -2.86 -0.91 0.13
C VAL A 94 -3.33 -0.95 -1.31
N TYR A 95 -4.36 -1.75 -1.58
CA TYR A 95 -5.00 -1.90 -2.88
C TYR A 95 -6.46 -1.48 -2.82
N ASP A 96 -6.92 -0.78 -3.86
CA ASP A 96 -8.27 -0.22 -3.99
C ASP A 96 -8.62 0.70 -2.81
N PHE A 97 -8.41 2.01 -2.96
CA PHE A 97 -8.71 2.98 -1.90
C PHE A 97 -10.19 3.11 -1.52
N PHE A 98 -11.13 2.50 -2.26
CA PHE A 98 -12.52 2.41 -1.81
C PHE A 98 -12.73 1.26 -0.84
N SER A 99 -12.11 0.11 -1.15
CA SER A 99 -12.22 -1.12 -0.35
C SER A 99 -11.17 -1.22 0.76
N MET A 100 -10.05 -0.51 0.61
CA MET A 100 -8.91 -0.47 1.52
C MET A 100 -8.29 -1.84 1.83
N TRP A 101 -8.09 -2.70 0.84
CA TRP A 101 -7.41 -3.99 1.05
C TRP A 101 -5.97 -3.75 1.50
N ALA A 102 -5.64 -4.11 2.74
CA ALA A 102 -4.31 -3.92 3.30
C ALA A 102 -3.55 -5.24 3.36
N PHE A 103 -2.25 -5.16 3.13
CA PHE A 103 -1.33 -6.28 3.14
C PHE A 103 -0.09 -5.93 3.94
N SER A 104 0.36 -6.87 4.76
CA SER A 104 1.73 -6.86 5.26
C SER A 104 2.62 -7.58 4.24
N VAL A 105 3.70 -6.93 3.82
CA VAL A 105 4.67 -7.43 2.84
C VAL A 105 6.00 -7.59 3.55
N GLU A 106 6.49 -8.82 3.68
CA GLU A 106 7.71 -9.14 4.45
C GLU A 106 8.69 -9.98 3.61
N VAL A 107 9.95 -9.55 3.55
CA VAL A 107 11.03 -10.37 2.98
C VAL A 107 11.39 -11.47 3.96
N THR A 108 11.15 -12.72 3.58
CA THR A 108 11.41 -13.89 4.44
C THR A 108 12.72 -14.61 4.13
N ASP A 109 13.23 -14.48 2.91
CA ASP A 109 14.46 -15.14 2.49
C ASP A 109 15.07 -14.48 1.24
N LEU A 110 16.38 -14.67 1.07
CA LEU A 110 17.14 -14.22 -0.10
C LEU A 110 17.78 -15.42 -0.79
N ILE A 111 17.38 -15.65 -2.04
CA ILE A 111 17.79 -16.80 -2.83
C ILE A 111 18.80 -16.36 -3.91
N GLU A 112 19.82 -17.17 -4.14
CA GLU A 112 20.79 -16.92 -5.22
C GLU A 112 20.17 -17.19 -6.59
N ASP A 113 20.58 -16.41 -7.59
CA ASP A 113 20.11 -16.48 -8.99
C ASP A 113 20.69 -17.68 -9.77
N ASN A 114 20.83 -18.80 -9.08
CA ASN A 114 21.27 -20.09 -9.62
C ASN A 114 20.19 -21.18 -9.47
N ASP A 115 19.10 -20.87 -8.78
CA ASP A 115 17.94 -21.74 -8.66
C ASP A 115 17.08 -21.67 -9.93
N LEU A 116 16.67 -22.84 -10.45
CA LEU A 116 15.87 -23.04 -11.68
C LEU A 116 14.40 -22.55 -11.55
N ILE A 117 14.16 -21.49 -10.78
CA ILE A 117 12.82 -20.95 -10.52
C ILE A 117 12.45 -20.00 -11.66
N GLU A 118 11.30 -20.23 -12.30
CA GLU A 118 10.73 -19.27 -13.23
C GLU A 118 10.11 -18.11 -12.45
N LEU A 119 10.63 -16.90 -12.66
CA LEU A 119 10.22 -15.69 -11.95
C LEU A 119 9.30 -14.78 -12.80
N PRO A 120 8.37 -14.05 -12.17
CA PRO A 120 7.95 -14.19 -10.77
C PRO A 120 7.16 -15.49 -10.55
N SER A 121 7.20 -16.03 -9.33
CA SER A 121 6.56 -17.31 -9.00
C SER A 121 5.73 -17.25 -7.73
N LEU A 122 4.57 -17.91 -7.72
CA LEU A 122 3.82 -18.18 -6.49
C LEU A 122 4.32 -19.50 -5.87
N LEU A 123 5.04 -19.41 -4.76
CA LEU A 123 5.65 -20.56 -4.08
C LEU A 123 4.68 -21.24 -3.10
N PHE A 124 3.83 -20.45 -2.43
CA PHE A 124 2.88 -20.96 -1.44
C PHE A 124 1.59 -20.14 -1.45
N SER A 125 0.46 -20.79 -1.14
CA SER A 125 -0.85 -20.14 -1.08
C SER A 125 -1.76 -20.85 -0.08
N THR A 126 -2.38 -20.08 0.82
CA THR A 126 -3.38 -20.55 1.79
C THR A 126 -4.47 -19.51 2.01
N GLY A 127 -5.69 -19.96 2.34
CA GLY A 127 -6.83 -19.07 2.53
C GLY A 127 -7.44 -18.56 1.23
N ILE A 128 -8.68 -18.11 1.33
CA ILE A 128 -9.49 -17.61 0.22
C ILE A 128 -9.74 -16.13 0.50
N VAL A 129 -9.50 -15.27 -0.49
CA VAL A 129 -9.82 -13.84 -0.39
C VAL A 129 -11.33 -13.68 -0.21
N PRO A 130 -11.81 -12.97 0.82
CA PRO A 130 -13.24 -12.81 1.03
C PRO A 130 -13.88 -11.98 -0.09
N ASP A 131 -15.17 -12.20 -0.33
CA ASP A 131 -15.93 -11.47 -1.37
C ASP A 131 -16.11 -9.97 -1.05
N LYS A 132 -15.90 -9.58 0.21
CA LYS A 132 -16.03 -8.23 0.71
C LYS A 132 -14.79 -7.83 1.49
N ALA A 133 -14.40 -6.58 1.32
CA ALA A 133 -13.35 -5.98 2.09
C ALA A 133 -13.74 -5.87 3.57
N PRO A 134 -12.75 -5.94 4.48
CA PRO A 134 -12.98 -5.76 5.90
C PRO A 134 -13.47 -4.34 6.21
N ASP A 135 -14.35 -4.20 7.20
CA ASP A 135 -14.76 -2.90 7.71
C ASP A 135 -13.59 -2.30 8.51
N LYS A 136 -12.99 -1.21 8.03
CA LYS A 136 -11.95 -0.50 8.77
C LYS A 136 -12.56 0.49 9.76
N GLU A 137 -12.41 0.22 11.04
CA GLU A 137 -12.72 1.18 12.10
C GLU A 137 -11.54 2.15 12.27
N PHE A 138 -11.72 3.41 11.86
CA PHE A 138 -10.77 4.47 12.17
C PHE A 138 -11.02 4.94 13.60
N ILE A 139 -10.16 4.49 14.52
CA ILE A 139 -10.13 5.04 15.87
C ILE A 139 -9.26 6.29 15.80
N ALA A 140 -9.87 7.47 15.83
CA ALA A 140 -9.11 8.68 16.14
C ALA A 140 -8.61 8.53 17.59
N GLU A 141 -7.31 8.68 17.81
CA GLU A 141 -6.84 8.95 19.17
C GLU A 141 -7.55 10.23 19.64
N ASP A 142 -8.23 10.16 20.79
CA ASP A 142 -8.77 11.34 21.44
C ASP A 142 -7.58 12.30 21.66
N ILE A 143 -7.50 13.35 20.85
CA ILE A 143 -6.57 14.47 21.02
C ILE A 143 -7.10 15.29 22.21
N ASP A 144 -7.03 14.72 23.41
CA ASP A 144 -7.71 15.28 24.59
C ASP A 144 -6.82 16.22 25.41
N ASP A 145 -5.69 16.71 24.90
CA ASP A 145 -4.78 17.52 25.72
C ASP A 145 -3.99 18.65 25.01
N GLU A 146 -4.38 19.14 23.81
CA GLU A 146 -3.80 20.41 23.30
C GLU A 146 -4.64 21.17 22.25
N ILE A 147 -5.97 21.15 22.37
CA ILE A 147 -6.84 22.04 21.59
C ILE A 147 -7.42 23.15 22.50
N GLU A 148 -6.57 24.09 22.91
CA GLU A 148 -7.00 25.34 23.59
C GLU A 148 -7.35 26.48 22.60
N ASP A 149 -7.58 26.21 21.31
CA ASP A 149 -7.83 27.27 20.32
C ASP A 149 -8.91 26.94 19.26
N TYR A 150 -9.84 26.02 19.56
CA TYR A 150 -11.01 25.74 18.68
C TYR A 150 -12.28 26.52 19.05
N ASP A 151 -12.24 27.42 20.04
CA ASP A 151 -13.37 28.31 20.35
C ASP A 151 -13.54 29.47 19.33
N ASN A 152 -12.77 29.48 18.22
CA ASN A 152 -12.88 30.48 17.14
C ASN A 152 -13.35 29.93 15.78
N LEU A 153 -13.92 28.72 15.73
CA LEU A 153 -14.65 28.23 14.56
C LEU A 153 -16.15 28.19 14.83
N GLU A 154 -16.72 29.32 15.24
CA GLU A 154 -18.16 29.54 15.10
C GLU A 154 -18.52 29.78 13.62
N ASN A 155 -19.43 28.94 13.11
CA ASN A 155 -20.18 29.01 11.86
C ASN A 155 -19.53 28.50 10.56
N PHE A 156 -19.53 27.17 10.40
CA PHE A 156 -19.55 26.51 9.08
C PHE A 156 -20.98 26.20 8.57
N ASP A 157 -22.02 26.65 9.27
CA ASP A 157 -23.43 26.45 8.88
C ASP A 157 -23.99 27.55 7.95
N ASP A 158 -23.20 28.59 7.63
CA ASP A 158 -23.62 29.73 6.78
C ASP A 158 -22.97 29.72 5.37
N PHE A 159 -22.45 28.58 4.92
CA PHE A 159 -22.03 28.43 3.51
C PHE A 159 -23.26 28.24 2.61
N ASP A 160 -23.92 29.36 2.28
CA ASP A 160 -25.01 29.43 1.30
C ASP A 160 -24.47 29.06 -0.10
N PHE A 161 -24.78 27.84 -0.55
CA PHE A 161 -24.31 27.23 -1.80
C PHE A 161 -24.93 27.85 -3.08
N ASP A 162 -25.76 28.88 -2.93
CA ASP A 162 -26.58 29.45 -4.02
C ASP A 162 -25.87 30.56 -4.83
N ASN A 163 -24.64 30.96 -4.48
CA ASN A 163 -23.91 32.05 -5.16
C ASN A 163 -22.71 31.60 -6.02
N PHE A 164 -22.65 30.32 -6.40
CA PHE A 164 -21.57 29.81 -7.26
C PHE A 164 -21.67 30.27 -8.73
N ASP A 165 -22.83 30.78 -9.17
CA ASP A 165 -23.08 31.16 -10.58
C ASP A 165 -22.57 32.57 -10.95
N ASP A 166 -22.28 33.45 -9.98
CA ASP A 166 -21.89 34.85 -10.23
C ASP A 166 -20.35 35.06 -10.29
N VAL A 167 -19.55 34.01 -10.11
CA VAL A 167 -18.07 34.06 -10.17
C VAL A 167 -17.53 33.57 -11.52
N MET A 168 -18.37 33.01 -12.38
CA MET A 168 -18.00 32.47 -13.70
C MET A 168 -18.50 33.34 -14.87
N ASN A 169 -18.53 34.67 -14.70
CA ASN A 169 -18.79 35.59 -15.82
C ASN A 169 -17.81 36.77 -15.86
#